data_AF-A0A6B2WZF7-F1
#
_entry.id   AF-A0A6B2WZF7-F1
#
_cell.length_a   1.000
_cell.length_b   1.000
_cell.length_c   1.000
_cell.angle_alpha   90.00
_cell.angle_beta   90.00
_cell.angle_gamma   90.00
#
_symmetry.space_group_name_H-M   'P 1'
#
loop_
_entity.id
_entity.type
_entity.pdbx_description
1 polymer ?
#
loop_
_entity_poly.entity_id
_entity_poly.type
_entity_poly.pdbx_seq_one_letter_code
_entity_poly.pdbx_strand_id
1 'polypeptide(L)'
;MDTFSYLAQSAFPMTWLLVAVVGALIRTRHSTSRRAALETWQRWWAVAALGCGSLWMTISFVTIPDVMATAIGFGRTPFEFEIAFANLGLAVMGFRAASPSASARERVTIGLGAGMFLWGAVIGHVHQWFAHGDHAPGNTGGVLAYDILIPAVMITLALRSRRYAAAEQPSVPVLA
;
A
#
# COMPACT_ATOMS: atom_id res chain seq x y z
N MET A 1 -6.37 -23.20 -15.48
CA MET A 1 -6.07 -23.10 -14.04
C MET A 1 -7.30 -23.57 -13.27
N ASP A 2 -7.13 -24.37 -12.22
CA ASP A 2 -8.26 -24.79 -11.38
C ASP A 2 -8.76 -23.63 -10.49
N THR A 3 -9.98 -23.78 -9.95
CA THR A 3 -10.62 -22.74 -9.13
C THR A 3 -9.84 -22.38 -7.88
N PHE A 4 -9.21 -23.35 -7.22
CA PHE A 4 -8.47 -23.10 -5.98
C PHE A 4 -7.22 -22.26 -6.27
N SER A 5 -6.44 -22.65 -7.29
CA SER A 5 -5.26 -21.91 -7.74
C SER A 5 -5.60 -20.48 -8.16
N TYR A 6 -6.72 -20.29 -8.88
CA TYR A 6 -7.21 -18.96 -9.25
C TYR A 6 -7.50 -18.09 -8.03
N LEU A 7 -8.26 -18.62 -7.06
CA LEU A 7 -8.63 -17.89 -5.85
C LEU A 7 -7.40 -17.57 -4.99
N ALA A 8 -6.47 -18.52 -4.85
CA ALA A 8 -5.25 -18.33 -4.09
C ALA A 8 -4.38 -17.20 -4.67
N GLN A 9 -4.15 -17.21 -5.99
CA GLN A 9 -3.38 -16.17 -6.66
C GLN A 9 -4.09 -14.81 -6.58
N SER A 10 -5.40 -14.78 -6.81
CA SER A 10 -6.20 -13.55 -6.73
C SER A 10 -6.20 -12.93 -5.33
N ALA A 11 -6.20 -13.77 -4.28
CA ALA A 11 -6.20 -13.31 -2.89
C ALA A 11 -4.81 -12.99 -2.34
N PHE A 12 -3.74 -13.51 -2.96
CA PHE A 12 -2.38 -13.40 -2.43
C PHE A 12 -1.95 -11.97 -2.06
N PRO A 13 -2.21 -10.92 -2.88
CA PRO A 13 -1.86 -9.54 -2.54
C PRO A 13 -2.46 -9.05 -1.21
N MET A 14 -3.61 -9.60 -0.81
CA MET A 14 -4.28 -9.23 0.44
C MET A 14 -3.50 -9.65 1.69
N THR A 15 -2.53 -10.56 1.57
CA THR A 15 -1.69 -10.99 2.70
C THR A 15 -1.00 -9.80 3.37
N TRP A 16 -0.49 -8.85 2.60
CA TRP A 16 0.20 -7.67 3.13
C TRP A 16 -0.74 -6.73 3.88
N LEU A 17 -1.97 -6.55 3.36
CA LEU A 17 -3.02 -5.81 4.05
C LEU A 17 -3.42 -6.50 5.36
N LEU A 18 -3.58 -7.82 5.32
CA LEU A 18 -3.95 -8.62 6.48
C LEU A 18 -2.88 -8.53 7.57
N VAL A 19 -1.59 -8.65 7.21
CA VAL A 19 -0.48 -8.48 8.15
C VAL A 19 -0.49 -7.08 8.77
N ALA A 20 -0.71 -6.03 7.98
CA ALA A 20 -0.80 -4.67 8.49
C ALA A 20 -1.97 -4.50 9.48
N VAL A 21 -3.16 -4.99 9.12
CA VAL A 21 -4.36 -4.89 9.95
C VAL A 21 -4.22 -5.70 11.24
N VAL A 22 -3.85 -6.97 11.14
CA VAL A 22 -3.70 -7.85 12.30
C VAL A 22 -2.60 -7.34 13.23
N GLY A 23 -1.44 -6.95 12.68
CA GLY A 23 -0.35 -6.36 13.45
C GLY A 23 -0.77 -5.10 14.20
N ALA A 24 -1.51 -4.21 13.53
CA ALA A 24 -2.02 -2.99 14.14
C ALA A 24 -3.07 -3.28 15.22
N LEU A 25 -4.01 -4.17 14.97
CA LEU A 25 -5.03 -4.58 15.95
C LEU A 25 -4.39 -5.18 17.20
N ILE A 26 -3.47 -6.13 17.05
CA ILE A 26 -2.77 -6.76 18.18
C ILE A 26 -2.02 -5.71 19.00
N ARG A 27 -1.30 -4.79 18.34
CA ARG A 27 -0.50 -3.76 19.03
C ARG A 27 -1.33 -2.65 19.67
N THR A 28 -2.56 -2.43 19.21
CA THR A 28 -3.42 -1.36 19.72
C THR A 28 -4.55 -1.84 20.63
N ARG A 29 -4.71 -3.15 20.84
CA ARG A 29 -5.81 -3.74 21.63
C ARG A 29 -5.94 -3.25 23.08
N HIS A 30 -4.86 -2.74 23.66
CA HIS A 30 -4.85 -2.15 25.02
C HIS A 30 -4.37 -0.70 25.02
N SER A 31 -4.35 -0.04 23.85
CA SER A 31 -3.89 1.34 23.76
C SER A 31 -4.96 2.28 24.30
N THR A 32 -4.61 3.05 25.34
CA THR A 32 -5.47 4.11 25.90
C THR A 32 -5.32 5.44 25.18
N SER A 33 -4.30 5.59 24.32
CA SER A 33 -4.04 6.82 23.56
C SER A 33 -4.38 6.65 22.09
N ARG A 34 -5.36 7.43 21.63
CA ARG A 34 -5.75 7.46 20.20
C ARG A 34 -4.60 7.91 19.30
N ARG A 35 -3.72 8.79 19.79
CA ARG A 35 -2.51 9.23 19.07
C ARG A 35 -1.52 8.07 18.91
N ALA A 36 -1.25 7.32 19.98
CA ALA A 36 -0.37 6.15 19.92
C ALA A 36 -0.94 5.06 19.01
N ALA A 37 -2.27 4.86 19.04
CA ALA A 37 -2.95 3.95 18.13
C ALA A 37 -2.79 4.38 16.66
N LEU A 38 -3.08 5.64 16.33
CA LEU A 38 -2.92 6.15 14.96
C LEU A 38 -1.48 6.00 14.45
N GLU A 39 -0.48 6.29 15.28
CA GLU A 39 0.94 6.09 14.94
C GLU A 39 1.25 4.61 14.66
N THR A 40 0.74 3.72 15.50
CA THR A 40 0.92 2.26 15.33
C THR A 40 0.31 1.78 14.02
N TRP A 41 -0.94 2.17 13.73
CA TRP A 41 -1.62 1.84 12.47
C TRP A 41 -0.86 2.39 11.27
N GLN A 42 -0.41 3.64 11.33
CA GLN A 42 0.36 4.27 10.26
C GLN A 42 1.64 3.49 9.95
N ARG A 43 2.37 3.04 10.98
CA ARG A 43 3.61 2.26 10.80
C ARG A 43 3.34 0.87 10.23
N TRP A 44 2.30 0.19 10.68
CA TRP A 44 1.95 -1.12 10.12
C TRP A 44 1.57 -1.05 8.65
N TRP A 45 0.77 -0.05 8.25
CA TRP A 45 0.45 0.17 6.84
C TRP A 45 1.67 0.60 6.02
N ALA A 46 2.54 1.44 6.58
CA ALA A 46 3.76 1.88 5.91
C ALA A 46 4.79 0.75 5.71
N VAL A 47 5.04 -0.07 6.73
CA VAL A 47 6.02 -1.17 6.68
C VAL A 47 5.45 -2.39 5.98
N ALA A 48 4.35 -2.95 6.49
CA ALA A 48 3.88 -4.25 6.03
C ALA A 48 3.15 -4.14 4.68
N ALA A 49 2.20 -3.21 4.56
CA ALA A 49 1.42 -3.08 3.34
C ALA A 49 2.24 -2.43 2.21
N LEU A 50 2.67 -1.16 2.37
CA LEU A 50 3.41 -0.47 1.31
C LEU A 50 4.85 -0.98 1.16
N GLY A 51 5.62 -1.02 2.25
CA GLY A 51 7.05 -1.37 2.25
C GLY A 51 7.31 -2.79 1.76
N CYS A 52 6.91 -3.80 2.56
CA CYS A 52 7.15 -5.20 2.27
C CYS A 52 6.36 -5.70 1.06
N GLY A 53 5.11 -5.24 0.87
CA GLY A 53 4.32 -5.60 -0.30
C GLY A 53 4.98 -5.15 -1.62
N SER A 54 5.43 -3.90 -1.69
CA SER A 54 6.13 -3.40 -2.88
C SER A 54 7.53 -4.00 -3.04
N LEU A 55 8.23 -4.29 -1.94
CA LEU A 55 9.53 -4.99 -2.02
C LEU A 55 9.36 -6.41 -2.57
N TRP A 56 8.31 -7.12 -2.16
CA TRP A 56 7.96 -8.42 -2.71
C TRP A 56 7.67 -8.32 -4.22
N MET A 57 6.88 -7.32 -4.66
CA MET A 57 6.65 -7.07 -6.10
C MET A 57 7.97 -6.83 -6.85
N THR A 58 8.85 -6.01 -6.29
CA THR A 58 10.18 -5.73 -6.86
C THR A 58 10.97 -7.03 -7.08
N ILE A 59 11.09 -7.84 -6.02
CA ILE A 59 11.84 -9.09 -6.06
C ILE A 59 11.20 -10.04 -7.08
N SER A 60 9.88 -10.19 -7.08
CA SER A 60 9.18 -11.09 -7.99
C SER A 60 9.35 -10.68 -9.46
N PHE A 61 9.17 -9.40 -9.81
CA PHE A 61 9.33 -8.94 -11.19
C PHE A 61 10.79 -9.00 -11.69
N VAL A 62 11.79 -8.88 -10.80
CA VAL A 62 13.20 -9.04 -11.17
C VAL A 62 13.60 -10.50 -11.31
N THR A 63 13.18 -11.36 -10.38
CA THR A 63 13.69 -12.74 -10.28
C THR A 63 12.88 -13.76 -11.06
N ILE A 64 11.56 -13.56 -11.19
CA ILE A 64 10.64 -14.47 -11.88
C ILE A 64 9.70 -13.71 -12.85
N PRO A 65 10.23 -12.89 -13.78
CA PRO A 65 9.44 -12.03 -14.66
C PRO A 65 8.43 -12.80 -15.51
N ASP A 66 8.77 -14.00 -16.03
CA ASP A 66 7.84 -14.80 -16.85
C ASP A 66 6.61 -15.25 -16.06
N VAL A 67 6.81 -15.60 -14.79
CA VAL A 67 5.72 -15.98 -13.87
C VAL A 67 4.84 -14.77 -13.60
N MET A 68 5.45 -13.62 -13.33
CA MET A 68 4.71 -12.40 -13.05
C MET A 68 3.90 -11.94 -14.27
N ALA A 69 4.50 -11.90 -15.46
CA ALA A 69 3.81 -11.56 -16.71
C ALA A 69 2.58 -12.45 -16.94
N THR A 70 2.76 -13.76 -16.80
CA THR A 70 1.66 -14.74 -16.89
C THR A 70 0.58 -14.48 -15.84
N ALA A 71 0.96 -14.22 -14.59
CA ALA A 71 0.02 -13.98 -13.50
C ALA A 71 -0.83 -12.72 -13.74
N ILE A 72 -0.25 -11.68 -14.34
CA ILE A 72 -0.97 -10.44 -14.68
C ILE A 72 -1.64 -10.47 -16.06
N GLY A 73 -1.60 -11.58 -16.80
CA GLY A 73 -2.31 -11.71 -18.08
C GLY A 73 -1.58 -11.15 -19.30
N PHE A 74 -0.29 -10.81 -19.18
CA PHE A 74 0.52 -10.23 -20.25
C PHE A 74 1.62 -11.17 -20.75
N GLY A 75 2.06 -10.96 -21.99
CA GLY A 75 3.31 -11.53 -22.49
C GLY A 75 4.52 -10.79 -21.90
N ARG A 76 5.67 -11.46 -21.81
CA ARG A 76 6.88 -10.85 -21.25
C ARG A 76 7.37 -9.67 -22.08
N THR A 77 7.62 -8.55 -21.43
CA THR A 77 8.27 -7.37 -22.03
C THR A 77 9.35 -6.77 -21.11
N PRO A 78 10.06 -5.71 -21.55
CA PRO A 78 10.92 -4.93 -20.66
C PRO A 78 10.16 -4.12 -19.59
N PHE A 79 8.85 -3.89 -19.77
CA PHE A 79 8.03 -3.07 -18.88
C PHE A 79 7.99 -3.61 -17.44
N GLU A 80 8.05 -4.92 -17.27
CA GLU A 80 8.08 -5.60 -15.98
C GLU A 80 9.27 -5.15 -15.10
N PHE A 81 10.40 -4.83 -15.73
CA PHE A 81 11.55 -4.28 -15.01
C PHE A 81 11.26 -2.86 -14.51
N GLU A 82 10.54 -2.04 -15.28
CA GLU A 82 10.10 -0.71 -14.85
C GLU A 82 9.08 -0.81 -13.71
N ILE A 83 8.13 -1.75 -13.78
CA ILE A 83 7.19 -2.04 -12.69
C ILE A 83 7.95 -2.43 -11.42
N ALA A 84 9.01 -3.24 -11.55
CA ALA A 84 9.83 -3.63 -10.40
C ALA A 84 10.46 -2.41 -9.73
N PHE A 85 11.05 -1.50 -10.49
CA PHE A 85 11.71 -0.32 -9.93
C PHE A 85 10.74 0.76 -9.44
N ALA A 86 9.55 0.87 -10.05
CA ALA A 86 8.47 1.67 -9.50
C ALA A 86 8.09 1.17 -8.09
N ASN A 87 7.93 -0.15 -7.94
CA ASN A 87 7.66 -0.79 -6.65
C ASN A 87 8.85 -0.68 -5.67
N LEU A 88 10.09 -0.69 -6.15
CA LEU A 88 11.25 -0.43 -5.29
C LEU A 88 11.19 0.98 -4.69
N GLY A 89 10.83 1.97 -5.50
CA GLY A 89 10.58 3.33 -5.03
C GLY A 89 9.49 3.39 -3.96
N LEU A 90 8.38 2.69 -4.19
CA LEU A 90 7.30 2.57 -3.19
C LEU A 90 7.77 1.91 -1.90
N ALA A 91 8.58 0.85 -1.98
CA ALA A 91 9.10 0.14 -0.83
C ALA A 91 9.96 1.05 0.05
N VAL A 92 10.90 1.78 -0.57
CA VAL A 92 11.77 2.75 0.11
C VAL A 92 10.94 3.83 0.79
N MET A 93 9.93 4.38 0.10
CA MET A 93 9.04 5.38 0.68
C MET A 93 8.19 4.81 1.83
N GLY A 94 7.71 3.58 1.73
CA GLY A 94 7.00 2.88 2.80
C GLY A 94 7.84 2.77 4.08
N PHE A 95 9.09 2.32 3.96
CA PHE A 95 9.99 2.26 5.11
C PHE A 95 10.32 3.66 5.65
N ARG A 96 10.49 4.66 4.78
CA ARG A 96 10.70 6.05 5.21
C ARG A 96 9.51 6.60 5.99
N ALA A 97 8.29 6.31 5.56
CA ALA A 97 7.05 6.73 6.22
C ALA A 97 6.88 6.12 7.63
N ALA A 98 7.47 4.95 7.88
CA ALA A 98 7.43 4.28 9.16
C ALA A 98 8.42 4.83 10.21
N SER A 99 9.42 5.60 9.76
CA SER A 99 10.44 6.18 10.64
C SER A 99 9.84 7.05 11.75
N PRO A 100 10.41 7.06 12.96
CA PRO A 100 10.01 7.99 14.03
C PRO A 100 10.12 9.46 13.65
N SER A 101 11.00 9.81 12.71
CA SER A 101 11.18 11.18 12.23
C SER A 101 10.23 11.55 11.07
N ALA A 102 9.38 10.63 10.61
CA ALA A 102 8.44 10.91 9.52
C ALA A 102 7.31 11.84 9.99
N SER A 103 7.20 13.00 9.36
CA SER A 103 6.11 13.95 9.66
C SER A 103 4.78 13.49 9.05
N ALA A 104 3.66 13.97 9.59
CA ALA A 104 2.36 13.72 8.98
C ALA A 104 2.26 14.28 7.55
N ARG A 105 2.90 15.42 7.25
CA ARG A 105 2.95 15.99 5.89
C ARG A 105 3.70 15.07 4.94
N GLU A 106 4.88 14.59 5.34
CA GLU A 106 5.69 13.66 4.55
C GLU A 106 4.93 12.36 4.27
N ARG A 107 4.21 11.81 5.25
CA ARG A 107 3.39 10.61 5.07
C ARG A 107 2.23 10.83 4.10
N VAL A 108 1.62 12.02 4.09
CA VAL A 108 0.63 12.39 3.06
C VAL A 108 1.29 12.45 1.69
N THR A 109 2.45 13.09 1.55
CA THR A 109 3.18 13.15 0.27
C THR A 109 3.53 11.77 -0.26
N ILE A 110 4.03 10.88 0.61
CA ILE A 110 4.31 9.48 0.27
C ILE A 110 3.03 8.75 -0.15
N GLY A 111 1.93 8.92 0.59
CA GLY A 111 0.65 8.34 0.24
C GLY A 111 0.12 8.81 -1.12
N LEU A 112 0.27 10.10 -1.44
CA LEU A 112 -0.09 10.65 -2.76
C LEU A 112 0.80 10.09 -3.87
N GLY A 113 2.13 10.01 -3.65
CA GLY A 113 3.07 9.42 -4.60
C GLY A 113 2.75 7.95 -4.88
N ALA A 114 2.51 7.16 -3.83
CA ALA A 114 2.03 5.78 -3.96
C ALA A 114 0.68 5.71 -4.71
N GLY A 115 -0.22 6.66 -4.43
CA GLY A 115 -1.50 6.78 -5.13
C GLY A 115 -1.37 7.00 -6.63
N MET A 116 -0.44 7.84 -7.09
CA MET A 116 -0.28 8.09 -8.54
C MET A 116 0.10 6.82 -9.30
N PHE A 117 0.92 5.96 -8.71
CA PHE A 117 1.24 4.67 -9.32
C PHE A 117 0.10 3.66 -9.14
N LEU A 118 -0.32 3.40 -7.90
CA LEU A 118 -1.28 2.33 -7.61
C LEU A 118 -2.69 2.63 -8.12
N TRP A 119 -3.20 3.86 -7.97
CA TRP A 119 -4.51 4.21 -8.55
C TRP A 119 -4.46 4.28 -10.08
N GLY A 120 -3.31 4.64 -10.66
CA GLY A 120 -3.07 4.49 -12.09
C GLY A 120 -3.17 3.03 -12.53
N ALA A 121 -2.56 2.12 -11.77
CA ALA A 121 -2.64 0.68 -12.00
C ALA A 121 -4.09 0.17 -11.90
N VAL A 122 -4.89 0.62 -10.93
CA VAL A 122 -6.33 0.29 -10.84
C VAL A 122 -7.09 0.67 -12.10
N ILE A 123 -6.85 1.88 -12.63
CA ILE A 123 -7.48 2.31 -13.88
C ILE A 123 -7.07 1.37 -15.02
N GLY A 124 -5.78 1.01 -15.07
CA GLY A 124 -5.25 0.02 -16.01
C GLY A 124 -5.94 -1.33 -15.89
N HIS A 125 -5.98 -1.91 -14.69
CA HIS A 125 -6.63 -3.19 -14.40
C HIS A 125 -8.10 -3.20 -14.81
N VAL A 126 -8.85 -2.17 -14.44
CA VAL A 126 -10.27 -2.02 -14.80
C VAL A 126 -10.44 -1.92 -16.32
N HIS A 127 -9.59 -1.15 -17.00
CA HIS A 127 -9.60 -1.06 -18.45
C HIS A 127 -9.31 -2.41 -19.11
N GLN A 128 -8.29 -3.14 -18.66
CA GLN A 128 -7.95 -4.46 -19.21
C GLN A 128 -9.05 -5.48 -18.97
N TRP A 129 -9.67 -5.46 -17.80
CA TRP A 129 -10.83 -6.29 -17.49
C TRP A 129 -11.95 -6.05 -18.50
N PHE A 130 -12.41 -4.81 -18.67
CA PHE A 130 -13.59 -4.53 -19.49
C PHE A 130 -13.31 -4.49 -21.01
N ALA A 131 -12.20 -3.90 -21.43
CA ALA A 131 -11.90 -3.69 -22.84
C ALA A 131 -11.25 -4.91 -23.51
N HIS A 132 -10.51 -5.74 -22.74
CA HIS A 132 -9.73 -6.85 -23.28
C HIS A 132 -10.12 -8.21 -22.70
N GLY A 133 -11.06 -8.27 -21.75
CA GLY A 133 -11.50 -9.52 -21.12
C GLY A 133 -10.41 -10.18 -20.28
N ASP A 134 -9.42 -9.42 -19.80
CA ASP A 134 -8.35 -9.95 -18.98
C ASP A 134 -8.83 -10.19 -17.55
N HIS A 135 -9.10 -11.46 -17.26
CA HIS A 135 -9.49 -11.95 -15.93
C HIS A 135 -8.36 -12.69 -15.23
N ALA A 136 -7.10 -12.47 -15.60
CA ALA A 136 -5.97 -13.09 -14.94
C ALA A 136 -5.97 -12.77 -13.42
N PRO A 137 -5.56 -13.73 -12.57
CA PRO A 137 -5.66 -13.58 -11.12
C PRO A 137 -4.76 -12.48 -10.55
N GLY A 138 -3.66 -12.14 -11.22
CA GLY A 138 -2.79 -11.02 -10.86
C GLY A 138 -3.25 -9.68 -11.43
N ASN A 139 -4.24 -9.66 -12.32
CA ASN A 139 -4.82 -8.46 -12.93
C ASN A 139 -6.19 -8.09 -12.32
N THR A 140 -6.83 -9.05 -11.66
CA THR A 140 -8.17 -8.91 -11.07
C THR A 140 -8.16 -9.37 -9.60
N GLY A 141 -9.20 -9.03 -8.84
CA GLY A 141 -9.33 -9.48 -7.45
C GLY A 141 -8.50 -8.65 -6.45
N GLY A 142 -7.66 -9.32 -5.65
CA GLY A 142 -7.02 -8.72 -4.47
C GLY A 142 -6.06 -7.58 -4.77
N VAL A 143 -5.46 -7.55 -5.97
CA VAL A 143 -4.60 -6.44 -6.42
C VAL A 143 -5.37 -5.11 -6.49
N LEU A 144 -6.63 -5.12 -6.94
CA LEU A 144 -7.46 -3.91 -6.98
C LEU A 144 -7.69 -3.35 -5.57
N ALA A 145 -7.96 -4.23 -4.60
CA ALA A 145 -8.11 -3.82 -3.21
C ALA A 145 -6.80 -3.29 -2.63
N TYR A 146 -5.68 -3.94 -2.91
CA TYR A 146 -4.34 -3.50 -2.51
C TYR A 146 -4.05 -2.08 -3.02
N ASP A 147 -4.23 -1.86 -4.31
CA ASP A 147 -3.89 -0.61 -4.98
C ASP A 147 -4.76 0.57 -4.52
N ILE A 148 -6.05 0.32 -4.26
CA ILE A 148 -6.97 1.33 -3.75
C ILE A 148 -6.66 1.65 -2.29
N LEU A 149 -6.56 0.62 -1.45
CA LEU A 149 -6.59 0.77 0.00
C LEU A 149 -5.29 1.35 0.56
N ILE A 150 -4.12 0.97 0.05
CA ILE A 150 -2.85 1.40 0.64
C ILE A 150 -2.69 2.92 0.62
N PRO A 151 -2.77 3.61 -0.54
CA PRO A 151 -2.67 5.06 -0.58
C PRO A 151 -3.76 5.73 0.25
N ALA A 152 -5.02 5.26 0.10
CA ALA A 152 -6.17 5.85 0.77
C ALA A 152 -6.07 5.78 2.30
N VAL A 153 -5.68 4.63 2.84
CA VAL A 153 -5.52 4.45 4.28
C VAL A 153 -4.31 5.22 4.81
N MET A 154 -3.17 5.18 4.12
CA MET A 154 -2.00 5.95 4.54
C MET A 154 -2.26 7.45 4.58
N ILE A 155 -2.93 8.01 3.56
CA ILE A 155 -3.32 9.43 3.55
C ILE A 155 -4.29 9.72 4.70
N THR A 156 -5.31 8.87 4.88
CA THR A 156 -6.33 9.08 5.92
C THR A 156 -5.73 9.06 7.33
N LEU A 157 -4.86 8.10 7.63
CA LEU A 157 -4.17 7.99 8.92
C LEU A 157 -3.27 9.20 9.17
N ALA A 158 -2.51 9.64 8.16
CA ALA A 158 -1.63 10.79 8.28
C ALA A 158 -2.41 12.10 8.49
N LEU A 159 -3.51 12.30 7.77
CA LEU A 159 -4.41 13.45 7.95
C LEU A 159 -5.04 13.46 9.34
N ARG A 160 -5.48 12.31 9.85
CA ARG A 160 -6.02 12.18 11.21
C ARG A 160 -4.96 12.50 12.26
N SER A 161 -3.75 11.96 12.12
CA SER A 161 -2.62 12.25 13.03
C SER A 161 -2.31 13.75 13.08
N ARG A 162 -2.30 14.44 11.93
CA ARG A 162 -2.08 15.89 11.86
C ARG A 162 -3.15 16.71 12.59
N ARG A 163 -4.41 16.30 12.49
CA ARG A 163 -5.53 16.97 13.20
C ARG A 163 -5.44 16.80 14.71
N TYR A 164 -5.06 15.61 15.19
CA TYR A 164 -4.84 15.38 16.62
C TYR A 164 -3.71 16.24 17.19
N ALA A 165 -2.59 16.36 16.46
CA ALA A 165 -1.49 17.21 16.89
C ALA A 165 -1.87 18.71 16.99
N ALA A 166 -2.73 19.20 16.10
CA ALA A 166 -3.21 20.58 16.14
C ALA A 166 -4.21 20.84 17.29
N ALA A 167 -5.05 19.86 17.62
CA ALA A 167 -6.05 19.99 18.70
C ALA A 167 -5.43 19.93 20.12
N GLU A 168 -4.26 19.31 20.28
CA GLU A 168 -3.53 19.22 21.57
C GLU A 168 -2.69 20.48 21.89
N GLN A 169 -2.52 21.41 20.95
CA GLN A 169 -1.79 22.66 21.24
C GLN A 169 -2.70 23.64 22.00
N PRO A 170 -2.38 24.03 23.25
CA PRO A 170 -3.12 25.06 23.96
C PRO A 170 -3.02 26.37 23.18
N SER A 171 -4.11 27.12 23.08
CA SER A 171 -4.07 28.51 22.62
C SER A 171 -3.19 29.30 23.58
N VAL A 172 -1.93 29.54 23.21
CA VAL A 172 -1.06 30.47 23.93
C VAL A 172 -1.74 31.83 23.83
N PRO A 173 -2.18 32.46 24.95
CA PRO A 173 -2.70 33.80 24.89
C PRO A 173 -1.56 34.69 24.40
N VAL A 174 -1.77 35.35 23.27
CA VAL A 174 -0.90 36.44 22.84
C VAL A 174 -1.08 37.53 23.89
N LEU A 175 -0.13 37.64 24.82
CA LEU A 175 -0.07 38.79 25.71
C LEU A 175 0.28 40.01 24.84
N ALA A 176 -0.72 40.87 24.67
CA ALA A 176 -0.60 42.20 24.07
C ALA A 176 0.00 43.19 25.07
#